data_AF-A0A1H4T017-F1
#
_entry.id   AF-A0A1H4T017-F1
#
_cell.length_a   1.000
_cell.length_b   1.000
_cell.length_c   1.000
_cell.angle_alpha   90.00
_cell.angle_beta   90.00
_cell.angle_gamma   90.00
#
_symmetry.space_group_name_H-M   'P 1'
#
loop_
_entity.id
_entity.type
_entity.pdbx_description
1 polymer ?
#
loop_
_entity_poly.entity_id
_entity_poly.type
_entity_poly.pdbx_seq_one_letter_code
_entity_poly.pdbx_strand_id
1 'polypeptide(L)'
;MRASHLTGAVATVVLGLALTACGGSKDMAAEPMTSTGAASMSMSMPMSMPMSAPSTAAVTGMFAGLNGKNVAGTATITGDAVELTGFSSDEGPDLHLYLAKGTTEADVKGGVRLGAIAYDKAAQRFTIPAGVSSAEYTHLVVHCDKALAVFGAAQLGR
;
A
#
# COMPACT_ATOMS: atom_id res chain seq x y z
N MET A 1 29.37 34.85 -12.81
CA MET A 1 29.44 35.22 -11.37
C MET A 1 28.57 36.45 -11.18
N ARG A 2 27.77 36.47 -10.10
CA ARG A 2 26.78 37.50 -9.71
C ARG A 2 25.48 37.43 -10.53
N ALA A 3 24.28 37.45 -9.96
CA ALA A 3 23.86 37.97 -8.66
C ALA A 3 22.76 37.11 -8.03
N SER A 4 22.92 36.80 -6.75
CA SER A 4 21.83 36.54 -5.80
C SER A 4 21.36 37.87 -5.26
N HIS A 5 20.06 38.03 -4.97
CA HIS A 5 19.52 38.52 -3.70
C HIS A 5 18.00 38.33 -3.71
N LEU A 6 17.53 37.47 -2.81
CA LEU A 6 16.13 37.17 -2.54
C LEU A 6 15.45 38.36 -1.84
N THR A 7 14.29 38.76 -2.34
CA THR A 7 13.32 39.56 -1.61
C THR A 7 11.95 38.93 -1.84
N GLY A 8 11.42 38.24 -0.84
CA GLY A 8 10.10 37.60 -0.90
C GLY A 8 9.43 37.69 0.46
N ALA A 9 8.40 38.52 0.53
CA ALA A 9 7.71 38.92 1.75
C ALA A 9 6.98 37.75 2.42
N VAL A 10 7.03 37.75 3.76
CA VAL A 10 6.30 36.85 4.64
C VAL A 10 4.84 37.34 4.71
N ALA A 11 3.89 36.54 4.22
CA ALA A 11 2.46 36.74 4.43
C ALA A 11 1.95 35.69 5.41
N THR A 12 1.56 36.14 6.61
CA THR A 12 0.99 35.32 7.68
C THR A 12 -0.45 34.92 7.35
N VAL A 13 -0.71 33.62 7.28
CA VAL A 13 -2.06 33.03 7.11
C VAL A 13 -2.73 32.92 8.47
N VAL A 14 -3.93 33.50 8.62
CA VAL A 14 -4.76 33.39 9.83
C VAL A 14 -5.58 32.11 9.77
N LEU A 15 -5.44 31.31 10.81
CA LEU A 15 -6.04 29.99 11.02
C LEU A 15 -7.43 30.15 11.68
N GLY A 16 -8.49 29.70 11.00
CA GLY A 16 -9.85 29.64 11.56
C GLY A 16 -10.25 28.21 11.88
N LEU A 17 -10.23 27.82 13.16
CA LEU A 17 -10.84 26.59 13.67
C LEU A 17 -12.30 26.87 14.07
N ALA A 18 -13.25 26.16 13.46
CA ALA A 18 -14.60 26.02 14.00
C ALA A 18 -14.79 24.56 14.42
N LEU A 19 -14.75 24.29 15.73
CA LEU A 19 -15.24 23.06 16.34
C LEU A 19 -16.69 23.28 16.74
N THR A 20 -17.61 22.51 16.16
CA THR A 20 -18.97 22.37 16.69
C THR A 20 -19.26 20.89 16.97
N ALA A 21 -19.52 20.65 18.25
CA ALA A 21 -19.83 19.39 18.88
C ALA A 21 -21.33 19.06 18.83
N CYS A 22 -21.66 17.77 18.91
CA CYS A 22 -22.86 17.09 19.45
C CYS A 22 -22.96 15.73 18.73
N GLY A 23 -23.09 14.56 19.34
CA GLY A 23 -23.75 14.18 20.59
C GLY A 23 -24.87 13.17 20.23
N GLY A 24 -24.83 11.93 20.73
CA GLY A 24 -25.90 10.96 20.46
C GLY A 24 -25.64 9.53 20.98
N SER A 25 -26.20 9.24 22.16
CA SER A 25 -26.21 7.97 22.89
C SER A 25 -27.06 6.87 22.21
N LYS A 26 -26.71 5.58 22.44
CA LYS A 26 -27.65 4.47 22.77
C LYS A 26 -26.97 3.11 22.99
N ASP A 27 -27.02 2.68 24.26
CA ASP A 27 -27.43 1.39 24.84
C ASP A 27 -27.29 0.06 24.06
N MET A 28 -26.57 -0.87 24.73
CA MET A 28 -26.97 -2.23 25.14
C MET A 28 -27.56 -3.21 24.10
N ALA A 29 -26.84 -4.32 23.90
CA ALA A 29 -27.40 -5.66 24.15
C ALA A 29 -26.26 -6.69 24.26
N ALA A 30 -26.06 -7.18 25.47
CA ALA A 30 -25.41 -8.45 25.72
C ALA A 30 -26.51 -9.51 25.82
N GLU A 31 -26.39 -10.58 25.03
CA GLU A 31 -27.14 -11.81 25.26
C GLU A 31 -26.16 -12.99 25.21
N PRO A 32 -25.99 -13.74 26.31
CA PRO A 32 -25.34 -15.04 26.30
C PRO A 32 -26.40 -16.11 25.99
N MET A 33 -26.19 -16.89 24.94
CA MET A 33 -26.94 -18.13 24.74
C MET A 33 -26.05 -19.32 25.06
N THR A 34 -26.36 -19.95 26.19
CA THR A 34 -25.97 -21.31 26.56
C THR A 34 -26.77 -22.32 25.74
N SER A 35 -26.14 -23.43 25.33
CA SER A 35 -26.57 -24.81 25.64
C SER A 35 -26.24 -25.81 24.52
N THR A 36 -25.33 -26.73 24.85
CA THR A 36 -25.46 -28.19 24.76
C THR A 36 -26.48 -28.79 23.80
N GLY A 37 -25.98 -29.66 22.90
CA GLY A 37 -26.77 -30.65 22.19
C GLY A 37 -25.92 -31.57 21.31
N ALA A 38 -25.59 -32.76 21.83
CA ALA A 38 -24.92 -33.82 21.09
C ALA A 38 -25.86 -34.48 20.07
N ALA A 39 -25.36 -34.77 18.87
CA ALA A 39 -25.85 -35.87 18.04
C ALA A 39 -24.80 -36.27 16.99
N SER A 40 -24.30 -37.49 17.15
CA SER A 40 -23.47 -38.23 16.21
C SER A 40 -24.25 -38.52 14.92
N MET A 41 -23.65 -38.33 13.74
CA MET A 41 -23.85 -39.20 12.58
C MET A 41 -22.58 -39.23 11.72
N SER A 42 -22.02 -40.43 11.58
CA SER A 42 -21.02 -40.80 10.59
C SER A 42 -21.61 -40.70 9.18
N MET A 43 -20.94 -39.98 8.29
CA MET A 43 -20.99 -40.23 6.85
C MET A 43 -19.59 -40.04 6.25
N SER A 44 -19.16 -41.09 5.58
CA SER A 44 -17.91 -41.25 4.84
C SER A 44 -17.81 -40.19 3.74
N MET A 45 -16.83 -39.29 3.84
CA MET A 45 -16.46 -38.40 2.75
C MET A 45 -15.17 -38.92 2.09
N PRO A 46 -15.07 -38.91 0.75
CA PRO A 46 -13.81 -39.19 0.07
C PRO A 46 -12.81 -38.10 0.43
N MET A 47 -11.61 -38.52 0.85
CA MET A 47 -10.50 -37.61 1.13
C MET A 47 -10.12 -36.88 -0.16
N SER A 48 -10.63 -35.66 -0.32
CA SER A 48 -10.11 -34.67 -1.26
C SER A 48 -8.69 -34.34 -0.82
N MET A 49 -7.71 -35.00 -1.43
CA MET A 49 -6.31 -34.66 -1.24
C MET A 49 -6.14 -33.17 -1.62
N PRO A 50 -5.63 -32.29 -0.73
CA PRO A 50 -5.26 -30.96 -1.14
C PRO A 50 -4.14 -31.10 -2.18
N MET A 51 -4.41 -30.70 -3.42
CA MET A 51 -3.34 -30.41 -4.36
C MET A 51 -2.42 -29.40 -3.68
N SER A 52 -1.21 -29.81 -3.35
CA SER A 52 -0.13 -28.88 -3.05
C SER A 52 0.06 -28.01 -4.29
N ALA A 53 -0.56 -26.83 -4.27
CA ALA A 53 -0.28 -25.79 -5.23
C ALA A 53 1.23 -25.50 -5.18
N PRO A 54 1.89 -25.27 -6.34
CA PRO A 54 3.28 -24.87 -6.33
C PRO A 54 3.41 -23.61 -5.48
N SER A 55 4.14 -23.73 -4.37
CA SER A 55 4.45 -22.62 -3.47
C SER A 55 5.24 -21.59 -4.26
N THR A 56 4.56 -20.60 -4.82
CA THR A 56 5.23 -19.50 -5.52
C THR A 56 5.99 -18.74 -4.46
N ALA A 57 7.32 -18.74 -4.54
CA ALA A 57 8.16 -18.07 -3.57
C ALA A 57 7.78 -16.59 -3.48
N ALA A 58 7.51 -16.12 -2.27
CA ALA A 58 7.18 -14.73 -2.02
C ALA A 58 8.46 -13.88 -2.07
N VAL A 59 8.38 -12.72 -2.74
CA VAL A 59 9.45 -11.72 -2.78
C VAL A 59 9.00 -10.51 -1.96
N THR A 60 9.83 -10.08 -1.01
CA THR A 60 9.47 -8.99 -0.08
C THR A 60 10.40 -7.80 -0.19
N GLY A 61 9.89 -6.62 0.10
CA GLY A 61 10.67 -5.39 0.23
C GLY A 61 10.05 -4.45 1.27
N MET A 62 10.87 -3.64 1.93
CA MET A 62 10.39 -2.60 2.85
C MET A 62 10.47 -1.24 2.16
N PHE A 63 9.40 -0.44 2.25
CA PHE A 63 9.43 0.91 1.72
C PHE A 63 10.32 1.80 2.57
N ALA A 64 11.10 2.63 1.89
CA ALA A 64 11.75 3.79 2.45
C ALA A 64 11.29 5.05 1.72
N GLY A 65 11.10 6.12 2.47
CA GLY A 65 10.82 7.45 1.94
C GLY A 65 12.00 7.99 1.11
N LEU A 66 11.69 8.70 0.03
CA LEU A 66 12.64 9.32 -0.89
C LEU A 66 12.25 10.78 -1.12
N ASN A 67 13.19 11.59 -1.61
CA ASN A 67 12.94 13.00 -1.96
C ASN A 67 12.30 13.84 -0.83
N GLY A 68 12.64 13.53 0.42
CA GLY A 68 12.09 14.21 1.60
C GLY A 68 10.63 13.86 1.90
N LYS A 69 10.10 12.78 1.32
CA LYS A 69 8.77 12.24 1.63
C LYS A 69 8.87 11.08 2.62
N ASN A 70 7.82 10.91 3.40
CA ASN A 70 7.67 9.77 4.30
C ASN A 70 6.89 8.67 3.60
N VAL A 71 7.48 7.48 3.48
CA VAL A 71 6.80 6.25 3.05
C VAL A 71 7.34 5.11 3.89
N ALA A 72 6.44 4.27 4.39
CA ALA A 72 6.76 3.12 5.22
C ALA A 72 5.82 1.94 4.89
N GLY A 73 6.19 0.77 5.40
CA GLY A 73 5.44 -0.48 5.24
C GLY A 73 6.22 -1.54 4.46
N THR A 74 5.60 -2.69 4.26
CA THR A 74 6.18 -3.84 3.58
C THR A 74 5.36 -4.19 2.36
N ALA A 75 6.04 -4.42 1.24
CA ALA A 75 5.47 -4.98 0.03
C ALA A 75 5.86 -6.45 -0.11
N THR A 76 4.90 -7.30 -0.45
CA THR A 76 5.10 -8.73 -0.72
C THR A 76 4.51 -9.08 -2.08
N ILE A 77 5.28 -9.73 -2.93
CA ILE A 77 4.85 -10.22 -4.23
C ILE A 77 4.72 -11.75 -4.15
N THR A 78 3.54 -12.27 -4.46
CA THR A 78 3.28 -13.72 -4.54
C THR A 78 2.52 -14.03 -5.81
N GLY A 79 3.18 -14.71 -6.77
CA GLY A 79 2.64 -14.85 -8.13
C GLY A 79 2.42 -13.48 -8.77
N ASP A 80 1.20 -13.24 -9.23
CA ASP A 80 0.80 -11.98 -9.90
C ASP A 80 0.22 -10.95 -8.92
N ALA A 81 0.32 -11.18 -7.61
CA ALA A 81 -0.24 -10.29 -6.61
C ALA A 81 0.81 -9.54 -5.83
N VAL A 82 0.55 -8.26 -5.58
CA VAL A 82 1.34 -7.39 -4.70
C VAL A 82 0.49 -7.00 -3.51
N GLU A 83 0.94 -7.32 -2.31
CA GLU A 83 0.31 -6.94 -1.05
C GLU A 83 1.17 -5.94 -0.31
N LEU A 84 0.54 -4.84 0.11
CA LEU A 84 1.14 -3.85 0.99
C LEU A 84 0.59 -4.06 2.40
N THR A 85 1.46 -4.03 3.40
CA THR A 85 1.10 -4.16 4.82
C THR A 85 1.81 -3.11 5.65
N GLY A 86 1.12 -2.56 6.65
CA GLY A 86 1.62 -1.43 7.44
C GLY A 86 1.95 -0.20 6.60
N PHE A 87 1.31 -0.06 5.43
CA PHE A 87 1.61 1.02 4.49
C PHE A 87 1.18 2.38 5.04
N SER A 88 2.05 3.37 4.90
CA SER A 88 1.73 4.77 5.15
C SER A 88 2.60 5.61 4.23
N SER A 89 2.03 6.71 3.73
CA SER A 89 2.74 7.69 2.91
C SER A 89 2.31 9.10 3.27
N ASP A 90 3.14 10.09 3.00
CA ASP A 90 2.67 11.47 2.85
C ASP A 90 1.53 11.54 1.82
N GLU A 91 0.58 12.45 2.04
CA GLU A 91 -0.53 12.68 1.12
C GLU A 91 -0.02 13.22 -0.22
N GLY A 92 -0.57 12.68 -1.31
CA GLY A 92 -0.31 13.13 -2.66
C GLY A 92 -1.61 13.12 -3.48
N PRO A 93 -1.82 14.12 -4.36
CA PRO A 93 -3.07 14.25 -5.11
C PRO A 93 -3.28 13.17 -6.18
N ASP A 94 -2.27 12.35 -6.48
CA ASP A 94 -2.31 11.34 -7.55
C ASP A 94 -1.27 10.21 -7.35
N LEU A 95 -1.33 9.54 -6.19
CA LEU A 95 -0.38 8.48 -5.83
C LEU A 95 -0.66 7.16 -6.54
N HIS A 96 0.39 6.56 -7.06
CA HIS A 96 0.35 5.28 -7.78
C HIS A 96 1.52 4.37 -7.41
N LEU A 97 1.28 3.06 -7.49
CA LEU A 97 2.30 2.03 -7.33
C LEU A 97 2.83 1.58 -8.69
N TYR A 98 4.15 1.46 -8.80
CA TYR A 98 4.84 1.02 -10.00
C TYR A 98 5.80 -0.13 -9.71
N LEU A 99 5.89 -1.11 -10.62
CA LEU A 99 7.06 -1.99 -10.76
C LEU A 99 8.10 -1.28 -11.62
N ALA A 100 9.32 -1.12 -11.12
CA ALA A 100 10.39 -0.40 -11.79
C ALA A 100 11.76 -1.07 -11.60
N LYS A 101 12.72 -0.71 -12.48
CA LYS A 101 14.11 -1.20 -12.43
C LYS A 101 15.03 -0.35 -11.56
N GLY A 102 14.50 0.75 -11.02
CA GLY A 102 15.19 1.70 -10.18
C GLY A 102 14.18 2.68 -9.57
N THR A 103 14.68 3.80 -9.04
CA THR A 103 13.88 4.78 -8.29
C THR A 103 13.91 6.17 -8.92
N THR A 104 14.42 6.33 -10.14
CA THR A 104 14.40 7.61 -10.86
C THR A 104 13.09 7.78 -11.61
N GLU A 105 12.76 9.03 -11.98
CA GLU A 105 11.61 9.33 -12.84
C GLU A 105 11.67 8.57 -14.19
N ALA A 106 12.87 8.36 -14.73
CA ALA A 106 13.05 7.57 -15.94
C ALA A 106 12.71 6.09 -15.74
N ASP A 107 13.08 5.53 -14.58
CA ASP A 107 12.76 4.14 -14.21
C ASP A 107 11.25 3.94 -14.02
N VAL A 108 10.58 4.91 -13.39
CA VAL A 108 9.12 4.89 -13.20
C VAL A 108 8.41 4.98 -14.54
N LYS A 109 8.82 5.90 -15.42
CA LYS A 109 8.27 6.05 -16.77
C LYS A 109 8.44 4.80 -17.63
N GLY A 110 9.56 4.08 -17.46
CA GLY A 110 9.82 2.79 -18.11
C GLY A 110 9.24 1.59 -17.37
N GLY A 111 8.59 1.81 -16.23
CA GLY A 111 8.01 0.79 -15.36
C GLY A 111 6.58 0.41 -15.74
N VAL A 112 5.97 -0.42 -14.90
CA VAL A 112 4.59 -0.88 -15.04
C VAL A 112 3.75 -0.32 -13.90
N ARG A 113 2.75 0.51 -14.22
CA ARG A 113 1.78 1.01 -13.25
C ARG A 113 0.85 -0.12 -12.80
N LEU A 114 0.78 -0.35 -11.49
CA LEU A 114 -0.10 -1.36 -10.90
C LEU A 114 -1.47 -0.78 -10.51
N GLY A 115 -1.51 0.46 -10.03
CA GLY A 115 -2.76 1.10 -9.63
C GLY A 115 -2.56 2.28 -8.69
N ALA A 116 -3.65 2.95 -8.36
CA ALA A 116 -3.67 4.07 -7.43
C ALA A 116 -3.50 3.59 -5.99
N ILE A 117 -2.69 4.31 -5.20
CA ILE A 117 -2.45 4.04 -3.79
C ILE A 117 -3.30 4.98 -2.94
N ALA A 118 -3.91 4.44 -1.89
CA ALA A 118 -4.43 5.23 -0.77
C ALA A 118 -3.32 5.43 0.28
N TYR A 119 -2.96 6.67 0.59
CA TYR A 119 -1.86 6.98 1.53
C TYR A 119 -2.18 6.61 2.99
N ASP A 120 -3.46 6.50 3.32
CA ASP A 120 -4.04 6.30 4.65
C ASP A 120 -4.51 4.84 4.89
N LYS A 121 -4.33 3.94 3.93
CA LYS A 121 -4.68 2.52 4.05
C LYS A 121 -3.47 1.66 4.29
N ALA A 122 -3.37 1.12 5.51
CA ALA A 122 -2.29 0.24 5.93
C ALA A 122 -2.19 -1.07 5.14
N ALA A 123 -3.31 -1.58 4.59
CA ALA A 123 -3.35 -2.81 3.80
C ALA A 123 -4.01 -2.57 2.45
N GLN A 124 -3.31 -2.93 1.38
CA GLN A 124 -3.75 -2.74 -0.01
C GLN A 124 -3.22 -3.88 -0.88
N ARG A 125 -3.96 -4.27 -1.91
CA ARG A 125 -3.57 -5.33 -2.83
C ARG A 125 -3.71 -4.87 -4.27
N PHE A 126 -2.72 -5.20 -5.07
CA PHE A 126 -2.64 -4.90 -6.50
C PHE A 126 -2.37 -6.16 -7.29
N THR A 127 -2.75 -6.15 -8.56
CA THR A 127 -2.50 -7.24 -9.50
C THR A 127 -1.48 -6.79 -10.53
N ILE A 128 -0.47 -7.61 -10.75
CA ILE A 128 0.51 -7.45 -11.83
C ILE A 128 -0.20 -7.80 -13.15
N PRO A 129 -0.13 -6.95 -14.18
CA PRO A 129 -0.76 -7.23 -15.46
C PRO A 129 -0.26 -8.55 -16.07
N ALA A 130 -1.16 -9.27 -16.75
CA ALA A 130 -0.81 -10.51 -17.42
C ALA A 130 0.35 -10.32 -18.42
N GLY A 131 1.30 -11.26 -18.43
CA GLY A 131 2.49 -11.20 -19.29
C GLY A 131 3.63 -10.34 -18.75
N VAL A 132 3.45 -9.65 -17.62
CA VAL A 132 4.55 -8.94 -16.93
C VAL A 132 5.21 -9.88 -15.93
N SER A 133 6.51 -10.13 -16.12
CA SER A 133 7.29 -10.89 -15.14
C SER A 133 7.80 -9.97 -14.05
N SER A 134 7.35 -10.18 -12.81
CA SER A 134 7.83 -9.40 -11.67
C SER A 134 9.36 -9.51 -11.53
N ALA A 135 9.97 -10.63 -11.95
CA ALA A 135 11.41 -10.89 -11.90
C ALA A 135 12.29 -9.90 -12.67
N GLU A 136 11.73 -9.18 -13.63
CA GLU A 136 12.47 -8.18 -14.43
C GLU A 136 12.64 -6.84 -13.71
N TYR A 137 12.00 -6.67 -12.55
CA TYR A 137 11.97 -5.44 -11.79
C TYR A 137 12.63 -5.62 -10.42
N THR A 138 13.30 -4.59 -9.95
CA THR A 138 14.06 -4.62 -8.69
C THR A 138 13.38 -3.81 -7.59
N HIS A 139 12.40 -2.97 -7.94
CA HIS A 139 11.74 -2.06 -7.02
C HIS A 139 10.23 -2.02 -7.23
N LEU A 140 9.52 -1.79 -6.12
CA LEU A 140 8.18 -1.23 -6.10
C LEU A 140 8.28 0.25 -5.70
N VAL A 141 7.72 1.14 -6.50
CA VAL A 141 7.88 2.59 -6.34
C VAL A 141 6.53 3.26 -6.12
N VAL A 142 6.43 4.07 -5.07
CA VAL A 142 5.30 4.98 -4.84
C VAL A 142 5.64 6.29 -5.52
N HIS A 143 4.85 6.67 -6.52
CA HIS A 143 5.06 7.86 -7.33
C HIS A 143 3.79 8.71 -7.37
N CYS A 144 3.95 10.04 -7.36
CA CYS A 144 2.85 10.97 -7.56
C CYS A 144 2.90 11.49 -9.00
N ASP A 145 2.00 11.02 -9.85
CA ASP A 145 2.02 11.32 -11.29
C ASP A 145 1.79 12.80 -11.57
N LYS A 146 0.93 13.46 -10.79
CA LYS A 146 0.69 14.90 -10.89
C LYS A 146 1.89 15.75 -10.48
N ALA A 147 2.64 15.30 -9.47
CA ALA A 147 3.79 16.05 -8.94
C ALA A 147 5.11 15.71 -9.63
N LEU A 148 5.14 14.64 -10.45
CA LEU A 148 6.34 14.09 -11.07
C LEU A 148 7.45 13.87 -10.03
N ALA A 149 7.09 13.12 -8.98
CA ALA A 149 7.97 12.89 -7.85
C ALA A 149 7.78 11.47 -7.29
N VAL A 150 8.90 10.76 -7.15
CA VAL A 150 8.99 9.53 -6.36
C VAL A 150 8.91 9.86 -4.87
N PHE A 151 7.93 9.28 -4.19
CA PHE A 151 7.72 9.45 -2.74
C PHE A 151 8.49 8.41 -1.94
N GLY A 152 8.62 7.20 -2.47
CA GLY A 152 9.35 6.14 -1.78
C GLY A 152 9.46 4.89 -2.63
N ALA A 153 10.32 3.98 -2.21
CA ALA A 153 10.51 2.72 -2.90
C ALA A 153 10.82 1.58 -1.93
N ALA A 154 10.38 0.38 -2.30
CA ALA A 154 10.75 -0.87 -1.68
C ALA A 154 11.63 -1.66 -2.65
N GLN A 155 12.88 -1.92 -2.26
CA GLN A 155 13.74 -2.82 -3.00
C GLN A 155 13.31 -4.26 -2.73
N LEU A 156 13.16 -5.05 -3.79
CA LEU A 156 12.65 -6.41 -3.73
C LEU A 156 13.81 -7.38 -3.49
N GLY A 157 13.74 -8.17 -2.42
CA GLY A 157 14.72 -9.22 -2.11
C GLY A 157 14.67 -10.32 -3.17
N ARG A 158 15.76 -10.47 -3.93
CA ARG A 158 15.91 -11.50 -4.96
C ARG A 158 16.95 -12.52 -4.54
#